data_AF-A0A8J2W0M8-F1
#
_entry.id   AF-A0A8J2W0M8-F1
#
_cell.length_a   1.000
_cell.length_b   1.000
_cell.length_c   1.000
_cell.angle_alpha   90.00
_cell.angle_beta   90.00
_cell.angle_gamma   90.00
#
_symmetry.space_group_name_H-M   'P 1'
#
loop_
_entity.id
_entity.type
_entity.pdbx_description
1 polymer ?
#
loop_
_entity_poly.entity_id
_entity_poly.type
_entity_poly.pdbx_seq_one_letter_code
_entity_poly.pdbx_strand_id
1 'polypeptide(L)'
;MMVSMTNVNYIFVAQDVDHRCLVPKCEDLNPVVEKPHWWPNDVDVRCSQPVVDEEKYLQNDKCSNETFYKELNECHEWVYENNDSVVSVTTYLEAFPSLLFMVSAVISALLLSFTPETKNQPIFDTIKQIETYEATVHT
;
A
#
# COMPACT_ATOMS: atom_id res chain seq x y z
N MET A 1 -20.72 25.96 8.10
CA MET A 1 -20.64 25.57 6.68
C MET A 1 -20.03 24.18 6.64
N MET A 2 -20.84 23.12 6.51
CA MET A 2 -20.34 21.74 6.37
C MET A 2 -20.18 21.47 4.87
N VAL A 3 -18.94 21.40 4.40
CA VAL A 3 -18.66 20.93 3.04
C VAL A 3 -18.60 19.41 3.11
N SER A 4 -19.61 18.75 2.55
CA SER A 4 -19.63 17.30 2.38
C SER A 4 -18.80 16.95 1.15
N MET A 5 -17.55 16.50 1.35
CA MET A 5 -16.76 15.86 0.29
C MET A 5 -17.23 14.40 0.14
N THR A 6 -18.39 14.21 -0.46
CA THR A 6 -18.85 12.86 -0.85
C THR A 6 -18.17 12.51 -2.16
N ASN A 7 -17.28 11.52 -2.12
CA ASN A 7 -16.52 10.91 -3.22
C ASN A 7 -15.11 11.47 -3.42
N VAL A 8 -14.15 10.95 -2.64
CA VAL A 8 -12.73 11.07 -2.92
C VAL A 8 -12.28 9.77 -3.60
N ASN A 9 -11.86 9.85 -4.86
CA ASN A 9 -11.25 8.73 -5.56
C ASN A 9 -9.75 8.77 -5.32
N TYR A 10 -9.20 7.68 -4.79
CA TYR A 10 -7.77 7.52 -4.57
C TYR A 10 -7.17 6.69 -5.69
N ILE A 11 -6.13 7.23 -6.33
CA ILE A 11 -5.30 6.50 -7.30
C ILE A 11 -3.95 6.34 -6.62
N PHE A 12 -3.64 5.13 -6.17
CA PHE A 12 -2.32 4.80 -5.66
C PHE A 12 -1.51 4.23 -6.81
N VAL A 13 -0.34 4.83 -7.08
CA VAL A 13 0.64 4.26 -7.99
C VAL A 13 1.57 3.39 -7.15
N ALA A 14 1.42 2.08 -7.27
CA ALA A 14 2.35 1.13 -6.70
C ALA A 14 3.52 0.93 -7.66
N GLN A 15 4.73 0.73 -7.10
CA GLN A 15 5.86 0.24 -7.87
C GLN A 15 5.55 -1.19 -8.35
N ASP A 16 5.82 -1.46 -9.63
CA ASP A 16 5.79 -2.83 -10.15
C ASP A 16 7.02 -3.57 -9.59
N VAL A 17 6.76 -4.50 -8.68
CA VAL A 17 7.76 -5.37 -8.06
C VAL A 17 7.57 -6.78 -8.59
N ASP A 18 8.65 -7.51 -8.79
CA ASP A 18 8.54 -8.90 -9.21
C ASP A 18 7.84 -9.72 -8.12
N HIS A 19 6.80 -10.44 -8.56
CA HIS A 19 5.96 -11.26 -7.72
C HIS A 19 5.52 -12.50 -8.48
N ARG A 20 5.14 -13.54 -7.75
CA ARG A 20 4.50 -14.74 -8.32
C ARG A 20 3.41 -15.25 -7.39
N CYS A 21 2.52 -16.06 -7.93
CA CYS A 21 1.47 -16.69 -7.14
C CYS A 21 2.05 -17.74 -6.17
N LEU A 22 1.55 -17.75 -4.94
CA LEU A 22 1.90 -18.71 -3.90
C LEU A 22 1.11 -20.02 -4.12
N VAL A 23 1.78 -21.18 -4.02
CA VAL A 23 1.14 -22.50 -4.08
C VAL A 23 1.33 -23.24 -2.74
N PRO A 24 0.41 -23.11 -1.76
CA PRO A 24 0.65 -23.47 -0.36
C PRO A 24 1.16 -24.90 -0.12
N LYS A 25 0.78 -25.85 -0.97
CA LYS A 25 1.17 -27.26 -0.84
C LYS A 25 2.58 -27.56 -1.34
N CYS A 26 3.13 -26.71 -2.20
CA CYS A 26 4.40 -26.91 -2.89
C CYS A 26 5.52 -25.98 -2.42
N GLU A 27 5.18 -24.94 -1.65
CA GLU A 27 6.16 -23.98 -1.16
C GLU A 27 6.99 -24.53 0.00
N ASP A 28 8.25 -24.12 0.04
CA ASP A 28 9.15 -24.33 1.17
C ASP A 28 8.84 -23.34 2.31
N LEU A 29 9.52 -23.52 3.46
CA LEU A 29 9.41 -22.61 4.62
C LEU A 29 9.69 -21.13 4.28
N ASN A 30 10.49 -20.88 3.25
CA ASN A 30 10.83 -19.54 2.76
C ASN A 30 10.67 -19.51 1.23
N PRO A 31 9.48 -19.17 0.71
CA PRO A 31 9.23 -19.14 -0.71
C PRO A 31 10.01 -18.00 -1.39
N VAL A 32 10.58 -18.29 -2.56
CA VAL A 32 11.32 -17.31 -3.39
C VAL A 32 10.49 -16.91 -4.60
N VAL A 33 10.74 -15.72 -5.16
CA VAL A 33 10.03 -15.23 -6.36
C VAL A 33 10.48 -15.91 -7.64
N GLU A 34 11.72 -16.41 -7.70
CA GLU A 34 12.19 -17.14 -8.87
C GLU A 34 11.28 -18.35 -9.16
N LYS A 35 11.04 -18.60 -10.45
CA LYS A 35 10.17 -19.69 -10.89
C LYS A 35 10.75 -21.03 -10.41
N PRO A 36 10.02 -21.77 -9.56
CA PRO A 36 10.53 -23.02 -9.02
C PRO A 36 10.53 -24.13 -10.07
N HIS A 37 11.38 -25.14 -9.86
CA HIS A 37 11.58 -26.26 -10.78
C HIS A 37 10.32 -27.10 -11.04
N TRP A 38 9.36 -27.04 -10.11
CA TRP A 38 8.09 -27.76 -10.17
C TRP A 38 6.97 -26.96 -10.84
N TRP A 39 7.21 -25.70 -11.22
CA TRP A 39 6.16 -24.86 -11.82
C TRP A 39 5.87 -25.25 -13.28
N PRO A 40 4.60 -25.41 -13.69
CA PRO A 40 4.24 -25.75 -15.07
C PRO A 40 4.80 -24.76 -16.12
N ASN A 41 5.30 -25.26 -17.25
CA ASN A 41 5.92 -24.38 -18.27
C ASN A 41 4.91 -23.47 -18.98
N ASP A 42 3.67 -23.93 -19.12
CA ASP A 42 2.64 -23.27 -19.93
C ASP A 42 1.75 -22.31 -19.12
N VAL A 43 2.07 -22.10 -17.83
CA VAL A 43 1.24 -21.32 -16.89
C VAL A 43 1.98 -20.05 -16.48
N ASP A 44 1.30 -18.92 -16.61
CA ASP A 44 1.79 -17.62 -16.15
C ASP A 44 2.01 -17.63 -14.63
N VAL A 45 3.17 -17.15 -14.20
CA VAL A 45 3.58 -17.17 -12.78
C VAL A 45 2.88 -16.11 -11.93
N ARG A 46 2.31 -15.05 -12.53
CA ARG A 46 1.76 -13.90 -11.80
C ARG A 46 0.25 -14.01 -11.61
N CYS A 47 -0.46 -14.38 -12.66
CA CYS A 47 -1.91 -14.23 -12.73
C CYS A 47 -2.69 -15.50 -12.36
N SER A 48 -2.07 -16.68 -12.41
CA SER A 48 -2.79 -17.94 -12.30
C SER A 48 -2.15 -18.88 -11.29
N GLN A 49 -2.99 -19.48 -10.45
CA GLN A 49 -2.57 -20.51 -9.51
C GLN A 49 -2.78 -21.90 -10.14
N PRO A 50 -1.72 -22.71 -10.29
CA PRO A 50 -1.88 -24.08 -10.75
C PRO A 50 -2.49 -24.94 -9.63
N VAL A 51 -3.54 -25.70 -9.96
CA VAL A 51 -4.26 -26.52 -8.98
C VAL A 51 -3.55 -27.85 -8.82
N VAL A 52 -3.15 -28.17 -7.58
CA VAL A 52 -2.49 -29.42 -7.24
C VAL A 52 -3.49 -30.58 -7.33
N ASP A 53 -3.11 -31.63 -8.05
CA ASP A 53 -3.82 -32.91 -8.06
C ASP A 53 -3.39 -33.75 -6.86
N GLU A 54 -4.27 -33.87 -5.87
CA GLU A 54 -3.97 -34.56 -4.61
C GLU A 54 -3.62 -36.04 -4.81
N GLU A 55 -4.21 -36.72 -5.80
CA GLU A 55 -3.92 -38.13 -6.07
C GLU A 55 -2.49 -38.32 -6.60
N LYS A 56 -2.05 -37.42 -7.47
CA LYS A 56 -0.69 -37.44 -8.01
C LYS A 56 0.35 -36.93 -7.02
N TYR A 57 -0.04 -35.99 -6.17
CA TYR A 57 0.83 -35.47 -5.12
C TYR A 57 1.21 -36.57 -4.12
N LEU A 58 0.23 -37.37 -3.69
CA LEU A 58 0.42 -38.49 -2.74
C LEU A 58 1.32 -39.62 -3.27
N GLN A 59 1.47 -39.74 -4.59
CA GLN A 59 2.34 -40.78 -5.17
C GLN A 59 3.82 -40.41 -5.15
N ASN A 60 4.13 -39.11 -5.23
CA ASN A 60 5.50 -38.63 -5.41
C ASN A 60 6.06 -37.85 -4.20
N ASP A 61 5.20 -37.48 -3.23
CA ASP A 61 5.51 -36.64 -2.05
C ASP A 61 6.29 -35.35 -2.39
N LYS A 62 6.24 -34.94 -3.66
CA LYS A 62 6.99 -33.81 -4.22
C LYS A 62 6.19 -33.17 -5.34
N CYS A 63 6.21 -31.85 -5.38
CA CYS A 63 5.66 -31.11 -6.49
C CYS A 63 6.55 -31.25 -7.71
N SER A 64 5.93 -31.44 -8.87
CA SER A 64 6.56 -31.50 -10.17
C SER A 64 5.59 -30.90 -11.19
N ASN A 65 6.08 -30.58 -12.38
CA ASN A 65 5.27 -29.96 -13.43
C ASN A 65 4.03 -30.79 -13.82
N GLU A 66 4.04 -32.10 -13.53
CA GLU A 66 2.98 -33.06 -13.90
C GLU A 66 1.93 -33.27 -12.79
N THR A 67 2.19 -32.72 -11.61
CA THR A 67 1.35 -32.85 -10.41
C THR A 67 0.13 -31.91 -10.43
N PHE A 68 -0.05 -31.13 -11.49
CA PHE A 68 -1.10 -30.12 -11.59
C PHE A 68 -2.21 -30.49 -12.58
N TYR A 69 -3.43 -30.04 -12.30
CA TYR A 69 -4.53 -30.07 -13.27
C TYR A 69 -4.28 -29.07 -14.41
N LYS A 70 -5.00 -29.26 -15.54
CA LYS A 70 -5.04 -28.28 -16.63
C LYS A 70 -5.89 -27.06 -16.29
N GLU A 71 -6.76 -27.18 -15.29
CA GLU A 71 -7.58 -26.08 -14.81
C GLU A 71 -6.76 -25.16 -13.89
N LEU A 72 -6.94 -23.86 -14.08
CA LEU A 72 -6.21 -22.82 -13.35
C LEU A 72 -7.19 -22.04 -12.48
N ASN A 73 -6.76 -21.73 -11.26
CA ASN A 73 -7.52 -20.89 -10.35
C ASN A 73 -6.98 -19.46 -10.34
N GLU A 74 -7.81 -18.52 -9.86
CA GLU A 74 -7.41 -17.15 -9.61
C GLU A 74 -6.42 -17.10 -8.42
N CYS A 75 -5.36 -16.32 -8.59
CA CYS A 75 -4.38 -16.13 -7.53
C CYS A 75 -4.90 -15.19 -6.45
N HIS A 76 -4.82 -15.60 -5.18
CA HIS A 76 -5.24 -14.80 -4.04
C HIS A 76 -4.08 -14.42 -3.11
N GLU A 77 -2.92 -15.07 -3.26
CA GLU A 77 -1.77 -14.90 -2.37
C GLU A 77 -0.49 -14.93 -3.20
N TRP A 78 0.43 -14.01 -2.91
CA TRP A 78 1.62 -13.77 -3.72
C TRP A 78 2.90 -13.79 -2.88
N VAL A 79 3.97 -14.25 -3.51
CA VAL A 79 5.35 -14.14 -3.02
C VAL A 79 5.98 -12.92 -3.68
N TYR A 80 6.52 -12.00 -2.89
CA TYR A 80 7.16 -10.77 -3.36
C TYR A 80 8.68 -10.84 -3.18
N GLU A 81 9.43 -10.18 -4.07
CA GLU A 81 10.91 -10.17 -4.02
C GLU A 81 11.38 -9.33 -2.83
N ASN A 82 10.72 -8.20 -2.63
CA ASN A 82 10.95 -7.33 -1.49
C ASN A 82 9.63 -6.97 -0.80
N ASN A 83 9.67 -6.94 0.53
CA ASN A 83 8.54 -6.62 1.39
C ASN A 83 8.40 -5.13 1.68
N ASP A 84 9.25 -4.27 1.10
CA ASP A 84 9.24 -2.81 1.33
C ASP A 84 8.25 -2.02 0.45
N SER A 85 7.32 -2.69 -0.24
CA SER A 85 6.36 -2.02 -1.13
C SER A 85 5.13 -1.52 -0.36
N VAL A 86 4.49 -0.46 -0.88
CA VAL A 86 3.19 0.02 -0.35
C VAL A 86 2.12 -1.09 -0.40
N VAL A 87 2.25 -2.02 -1.35
CA VAL A 87 1.32 -3.13 -1.53
C VAL A 87 1.42 -4.14 -0.38
N SER A 88 2.63 -4.50 0.06
CA SER A 88 2.81 -5.42 1.20
C SER A 88 2.26 -4.82 2.50
N VAL A 89 2.51 -3.54 2.76
CA VAL A 89 2.00 -2.86 3.97
C VAL A 89 0.47 -2.75 3.96
N THR A 90 -0.15 -2.61 2.78
CA THR A 90 -1.61 -2.53 2.67
C THR A 90 -2.27 -3.87 2.99
N THR A 91 -1.62 -5.00 2.68
CA THR A 91 -2.09 -6.34 3.09
C THR A 91 -2.11 -6.52 4.61
N TYR A 92 -1.14 -5.93 5.32
CA TYR A 92 -1.09 -5.98 6.79
C TYR A 92 -1.93 -4.89 7.46
N LEU A 93 -2.18 -3.78 6.76
CA LEU A 93 -2.82 -2.59 7.31
C LEU A 93 -3.78 -1.96 6.29
N GLU A 94 -4.90 -2.64 6.03
CA GLU A 94 -5.95 -2.17 5.10
C GLU A 94 -6.46 -0.76 5.43
N ALA A 95 -6.32 -0.33 6.68
CA ALA A 95 -6.74 0.99 7.17
C ALA A 95 -5.70 2.11 6.94
N PHE A 96 -4.55 1.83 6.32
CA PHE A 96 -3.47 2.81 6.15
C PHE A 96 -3.91 4.10 5.45
N PRO A 97 -4.69 4.06 4.34
CA PRO A 97 -5.21 5.29 3.73
C PRO A 97 -6.05 6.11 4.71
N SER A 98 -6.98 5.47 5.42
CA SER A 98 -7.86 6.10 6.42
C SER A 98 -7.07 6.76 7.55
N LEU A 99 -5.96 6.14 7.96
CA LEU A 99 -5.09 6.65 9.02
C LEU A 99 -4.37 7.94 8.60
N LEU A 100 -3.87 7.99 7.36
CA LEU A 100 -3.29 9.23 6.81
C LEU A 100 -4.30 10.38 6.76
N PHE A 101 -5.56 10.08 6.40
CA PHE A 101 -6.63 11.08 6.43
C PHE A 101 -6.89 11.60 7.83
N MET A 102 -6.98 10.70 8.82
CA MET A 102 -7.18 11.10 10.21
C MET A 102 -6.06 12.03 10.70
N VAL A 103 -4.80 11.69 10.43
CA VAL A 103 -3.65 12.51 10.83
C VAL A 103 -3.69 13.88 10.18
N SER A 104 -3.94 13.96 8.87
CA SER A 104 -4.03 15.25 8.16
C SER A 104 -5.18 16.12 8.66
N ALA A 105 -6.31 15.52 9.02
CA ALA A 105 -7.48 16.22 9.56
C ALA A 105 -7.19 16.77 10.97
N VAL A 106 -6.53 15.98 11.84
CA VAL A 106 -6.11 16.42 13.18
C VAL A 106 -5.11 17.56 13.08
N ILE A 107 -4.11 17.47 12.20
CA ILE A 107 -3.14 18.55 11.98
C ILE A 107 -3.86 19.82 11.51
N SER A 108 -4.78 19.69 10.55
CA SER A 108 -5.53 20.83 10.02
C SER A 108 -6.41 21.48 11.09
N ALA A 109 -7.10 20.68 11.91
CA ALA A 109 -7.91 21.17 13.02
C ALA A 109 -7.07 21.87 14.09
N LEU A 110 -5.87 21.34 14.37
CA LEU A 110 -4.93 21.91 15.32
C LEU A 110 -4.39 23.25 14.81
N LEU A 111 -4.00 23.31 13.53
CA LEU A 111 -3.58 24.55 12.88
C LEU A 111 -4.68 25.61 12.96
N LEU A 112 -5.92 25.28 12.58
CA LEU A 112 -7.05 26.21 12.64
C LEU A 112 -7.39 26.65 14.08
N SER A 113 -7.19 25.80 15.07
CA SER A 113 -7.45 26.14 16.48
C SER A 113 -6.40 27.08 17.06
N PHE A 114 -5.16 27.02 16.57
CA PHE A 114 -4.05 27.84 17.07
C PHE A 114 -3.73 29.06 16.20
N THR A 115 -4.22 29.13 14.96
CA THR A 115 -4.11 30.35 14.15
C THR A 115 -5.12 31.39 14.62
N PRO A 116 -4.68 32.55 15.14
CA PRO A 116 -5.60 33.63 15.48
C PRO A 116 -6.25 34.19 14.20
N GLU A 117 -7.49 34.64 14.30
CA GLU A 117 -8.21 35.31 13.22
C GLU A 117 -7.45 36.56 12.75
N THR A 118 -6.78 36.48 11.60
CA THR A 118 -6.02 37.60 11.00
C THR A 118 -6.90 38.58 10.20
N LYS A 119 -8.22 38.33 10.11
CA LYS A 119 -9.16 39.06 9.25
C LYS A 119 -9.16 40.59 9.43
N ASN A 120 -8.87 41.09 10.64
CA ASN A 120 -8.89 42.53 10.95
C ASN A 120 -7.50 43.10 11.31
N GLN A 121 -6.43 42.33 11.13
CA GLN A 121 -5.09 42.87 11.38
C GLN A 121 -4.65 43.71 10.18
N PRO A 122 -4.10 44.92 10.40
CA PRO A 122 -3.59 45.75 9.32
C PRO A 122 -2.45 44.99 8.64
N ILE A 123 -2.56 44.83 7.33
CA ILE A 123 -1.43 44.36 6.51
C ILE A 123 -0.35 45.45 6.61
N PHE A 124 0.88 45.05 6.95
CA PHE A 124 2.00 45.97 6.97
C PHE A 124 2.39 46.28 5.52
N ASP A 125 2.02 47.47 5.05
CA ASP A 125 2.24 47.91 3.66
C ASP A 125 3.63 48.56 3.47
N THR A 126 4.37 48.83 4.54
CA THR A 126 5.69 49.49 4.46
C THR A 126 6.66 48.99 5.54
N ILE A 127 7.94 48.87 5.20
CA ILE A 127 9.03 48.42 6.09
C ILE A 127 9.03 49.16 7.44
N LYS A 128 8.79 50.48 7.43
CA LYS A 128 8.76 51.31 8.64
C LYS A 128 7.71 50.89 9.67
N GLN A 129 6.59 50.30 9.22
CA GLN A 129 5.52 49.83 10.10
C GLN A 129 5.90 48.53 10.83
N ILE A 130 6.73 47.70 10.20
CA ILE A 130 7.27 46.46 10.78
C ILE A 130 8.23 46.80 11.92
N GLU A 131 9.18 47.70 11.67
CA GLU A 131 10.17 48.13 12.67
C GLU A 131 9.53 48.78 13.91
N THR A 132 8.45 49.54 13.71
CA THR A 132 7.71 50.18 14.82
C THR A 132 6.96 49.15 15.67
N TYR A 133 6.41 48.11 15.05
CA TYR A 133 5.72 47.02 15.75
C TYR A 133 6.69 46.14 16.54
N GLU A 134 7.84 45.79 15.95
CA GLU A 134 8.91 45.01 16.60
C GLU A 134 9.41 45.69 17.89
N ALA A 135 9.62 47.02 17.85
CA ALA A 135 10.02 47.79 19.03
C ALA A 135 8.95 47.80 20.14
N THR A 136 7.66 47.68 19.80
CA THR A 136 6.57 47.73 20.77
C THR A 136 6.32 46.39 21.45
N VAL A 137 6.56 45.27 20.75
CA VAL A 137 6.37 43.91 21.28
C VAL A 137 7.48 43.47 22.25
N HIS A 138 8.66 44.08 22.15
CA HIS A 138 9.84 43.75 22.98
C HIS A 138 10.04 44.68 24.20
N THR A 139 9.03 45.46 24.60
CA THR A 139 9.04 46.26 25.84
C THR A 139 8.12 45.64 26.89
#